data_AF-A0A3S4DRY5-F1
#
_entry.id   AF-A0A3S4DRY5-F1
#
_cell.length_a   1.000
_cell.length_b   1.000
_cell.length_c   1.000
_cell.angle_alpha   90.00
_cell.angle_beta   90.00
_cell.angle_gamma   90.00
#
_symmetry.space_group_name_H-M   'P 1'
#
loop_
_entity.id
_entity.type
_entity.pdbx_description
1 polymer ?
#
loop_
_entity_poly.entity_id
_entity_poly.type
_entity_poly.pdbx_seq_one_letter_code
_entity_poly.pdbx_strand_id
1 'polypeptide(L)'
;MTIFFTDFSGQWLTRTLNWVSTTFGWYYLLAATLYIVFVVFIAASRFGSIKLGPEQSKPEFSLLSWAAMLFAAGIGIDLMFFSVR
;
A
#
# COMPACT_ATOMS: atom_id res chain seq x y z
N MET A 1 0.36 1.76 31.57
CA MET A 1 -0.72 2.75 31.75
C MET A 1 -1.90 2.54 30.80
N THR A 2 -1.69 2.05 29.57
CA THR A 2 -2.79 1.73 28.61
C THR A 2 -3.59 0.46 28.95
N ILE A 3 -2.98 -0.54 29.60
CA ILE A 3 -3.66 -1.79 29.98
C ILE A 3 -4.57 -1.63 31.21
N PHE A 4 -4.30 -0.65 32.08
CA PHE A 4 -5.03 -0.44 33.33
C PHE A 4 -6.16 0.60 33.22
N PHE A 5 -6.14 1.48 32.19
CA PHE A 5 -7.13 2.55 31.98
C PHE A 5 -7.59 2.58 30.51
N THR A 6 -8.31 1.54 30.10
CA THR A 6 -8.72 1.31 28.70
C THR A 6 -9.70 2.38 28.20
N ASP A 7 -10.66 2.81 29.02
CA ASP A 7 -11.68 3.78 28.59
C ASP A 7 -11.12 5.18 28.38
N PHE A 8 -10.25 5.64 29.30
CA PHE A 8 -9.60 6.94 29.18
C PHE A 8 -8.66 6.97 27.98
N SER A 9 -7.83 5.93 27.82
CA SER A 9 -6.90 5.85 26.69
C SER A 9 -7.63 5.74 25.34
N GLY A 10 -8.74 5.00 25.25
CA GLY A 10 -9.56 4.90 24.04
C GLY A 10 -10.14 6.25 23.59
N GLN A 11 -10.60 7.08 24.53
CA GLN A 11 -11.14 8.41 24.22
C GLN A 11 -10.05 9.34 23.65
N TRP A 12 -8.85 9.35 24.24
CA TRP A 12 -7.74 10.16 23.75
C TRP A 12 -7.22 9.69 22.39
N LEU A 13 -7.12 8.37 22.18
CA LEU A 13 -6.74 7.79 20.89
C LEU A 13 -7.74 8.17 19.79
N THR A 14 -9.03 8.05 20.07
CA THR A 14 -10.09 8.36 19.09
C THR A 14 -10.13 9.86 18.76
N ARG A 15 -9.99 10.73 19.76
CA ARG A 15 -9.93 12.18 19.53
C ARG A 15 -8.73 12.57 18.68
N THR A 16 -7.56 12.01 18.98
CA THR A 16 -6.33 12.28 18.23
C THR A 16 -6.43 11.74 16.82
N LEU A 17 -6.93 10.51 16.65
CA LEU A 17 -7.16 9.90 15.34
C LEU A 17 -8.12 10.75 14.50
N ASN A 18 -9.25 11.18 15.05
CA ASN A 18 -10.22 12.01 14.33
C ASN A 18 -9.63 13.37 13.94
N TRP A 19 -8.84 13.98 14.82
CA TRP A 19 -8.16 15.24 14.52
C TRP A 19 -7.12 15.09 13.39
N VAL A 20 -6.30 14.04 13.44
CA VAL A 20 -5.33 13.73 12.39
C VAL A 20 -6.04 13.43 11.08
N SER A 21 -7.07 12.57 11.09
CA SER A 21 -7.82 12.20 9.89
C SER A 21 -8.53 13.41 9.26
N THR A 22 -9.06 14.34 10.05
CA THR A 22 -9.72 15.54 9.52
C THR A 22 -8.71 16.53 8.92
N THR A 23 -7.57 16.71 9.59
CA THR A 23 -6.56 17.70 9.19
C THR A 23 -5.68 17.21 8.03
N PHE A 24 -5.27 15.93 8.06
CA PHE A 24 -4.37 15.33 7.09
C PHE A 24 -5.08 14.44 6.05
N GLY A 25 -6.37 14.13 6.22
CA GLY A 25 -7.09 13.23 5.31
C GLY A 25 -7.04 13.66 3.86
N TRP A 26 -7.17 14.97 3.58
CA TRP A 26 -7.06 15.53 2.23
C TRP A 26 -5.66 15.32 1.64
N TYR A 27 -4.61 15.51 2.45
CA TYR A 27 -3.22 15.32 2.04
C TYR A 27 -2.95 13.84 1.74
N TYR A 28 -3.45 12.93 2.60
CA TYR A 28 -3.35 11.49 2.37
C TYR A 28 -4.03 11.07 1.06
N LEU A 29 -5.24 11.56 0.78
CA LEU A 29 -5.96 11.24 -0.47
C LEU A 29 -5.25 11.80 -1.71
N LEU A 30 -4.73 13.02 -1.64
CA LEU A 30 -3.99 13.64 -2.73
C LEU A 30 -2.68 12.88 -2.98
N ALA A 31 -1.92 12.57 -1.93
CA ALA A 31 -0.68 11.81 -2.02
C ALA A 31 -0.93 10.42 -2.62
N ALA A 32 -1.93 9.69 -2.13
CA ALA A 32 -2.29 8.37 -2.67
C ALA A 32 -2.63 8.43 -4.17
N THR A 33 -3.44 9.41 -4.56
CA THR A 33 -3.79 9.63 -5.97
C THR A 33 -2.57 9.99 -6.81
N LEU A 34 -1.70 10.86 -6.29
CA LEU A 34 -0.46 11.28 -6.96
C LEU A 34 0.48 10.10 -7.19
N TYR A 35 0.65 9.20 -6.21
CA TYR A 35 1.46 7.99 -6.38
C TYR A 35 0.90 7.07 -7.47
N ILE A 36 -0.42 6.87 -7.50
CA ILE A 36 -1.06 6.05 -8.54
C ILE A 36 -0.85 6.67 -9.93
N VAL A 37 -1.13 7.97 -10.06
CA VAL A 37 -0.94 8.71 -11.32
C VAL A 37 0.52 8.65 -11.75
N PHE A 38 1.46 8.81 -10.83
CA PHE A 38 2.90 8.74 -11.09
C PHE A 38 3.32 7.37 -11.63
N VAL A 39 2.88 6.27 -11.00
CA VAL A 39 3.20 4.91 -11.47
C VAL A 39 2.59 4.64 -12.84
N VAL A 40 1.33 5.03 -13.06
CA VAL A 40 0.66 4.87 -14.37
C VAL A 40 1.36 5.70 -15.44
N PHE A 41 1.75 6.92 -15.12
CA PHE A 41 2.50 7.79 -16.03
C PHE A 41 3.85 7.18 -16.43
N ILE A 42 4.59 6.61 -15.48
CA ILE A 42 5.85 5.91 -15.77
C ILE A 42 5.60 4.69 -16.66
N ALA A 43 4.57 3.90 -16.36
CA ALA A 43 4.22 2.71 -17.13
C ALA A 43 3.81 3.03 -18.57
N ALA A 44 3.09 4.14 -18.80
CA ALA A 44 2.70 4.61 -20.13
C ALA A 44 3.81 5.37 -20.88
N SER A 45 4.81 5.89 -20.15
CA SER A 45 5.93 6.63 -20.72
C SER A 45 6.99 5.68 -21.31
N ARG A 46 7.93 6.25 -22.08
CA ARG A 46 9.08 5.55 -22.68
C ARG A 46 9.97 4.86 -21.63
N PHE A 47 9.90 5.29 -20.37
CA PHE A 47 10.58 4.67 -19.24
C PHE A 47 10.01 3.28 -18.89
N GLY A 48 8.74 2.99 -19.17
CA GLY A 48 8.16 1.67 -18.95
C GLY A 48 8.73 0.57 -19.86
N SER A 49 9.29 0.96 -21.02
CA SER A 49 9.94 0.02 -21.95
C SER A 49 11.38 -0.31 -21.57
N ILE A 50 11.94 0.32 -20.53
CA ILE A 50 13.29 0.05 -20.07
C ILE A 50 13.28 -1.26 -19.28
N LYS A 51 14.01 -2.26 -19.78
CA LYS A 51 14.24 -3.49 -19.03
C LYS A 51 15.11 -3.17 -17.81
N LEU A 52 14.63 -3.54 -16.63
CA LEU A 52 15.39 -3.50 -15.38
C LEU A 52 16.38 -4.68 -15.37
N GLY A 53 17.48 -4.55 -16.11
CA GLY A 53 18.53 -5.58 -16.22
C GLY A 53 19.36 -5.44 -17.51
N PRO A 54 20.41 -6.26 -17.68
CA PRO A 54 21.21 -6.28 -18.91
C PRO A 54 20.32 -6.50 -20.15
N GLU A 55 20.64 -5.89 -21.30
CA GLU A 55 19.79 -5.90 -22.51
C GLU A 55 19.41 -7.32 -22.99
N GLN A 56 20.27 -8.31 -22.69
CA GLN A 56 20.13 -9.72 -23.04
C GLN A 56 19.53 -10.60 -21.93
N SER A 57 19.09 -10.01 -20.80
CA SER A 57 18.52 -10.78 -19.70
C SER A 57 17.17 -11.35 -20.10
N LYS A 58 17.04 -12.68 -19.96
CA LYS A 58 15.76 -13.38 -20.06
C LYS A 58 15.10 -13.36 -18.67
N PRO A 59 13.76 -13.24 -18.58
CA PRO A 59 13.09 -13.34 -17.29
C PRO A 59 13.40 -14.71 -16.66
N GLU A 60 13.93 -14.70 -15.43
CA GLU A 60 14.29 -15.93 -14.68
C GLU A 60 13.05 -16.74 -14.30
N PHE A 61 11.91 -16.08 -14.13
CA PHE A 61 10.63 -16.70 -13.80
C PHE A 61 9.64 -16.57 -14.95
N SER A 62 8.81 -17.59 -15.14
CA SER A 62 7.67 -17.49 -16.05
C SER A 62 6.71 -16.40 -15.58
N LEU A 63 6.01 -15.77 -16.52
CA LEU A 63 5.09 -14.67 -16.24
C LEU A 63 4.01 -15.07 -15.21
N LEU A 64 3.58 -16.33 -15.24
CA LEU A 64 2.65 -16.91 -14.28
C LEU A 64 3.28 -17.06 -12.88
N SER A 65 4.52 -17.55 -12.79
CA SER A 65 5.22 -17.69 -11.51
C SER A 65 5.53 -16.33 -10.88
N TRP A 66 5.94 -15.35 -11.68
CA TRP A 66 6.14 -13.97 -11.23
C TRP A 66 4.85 -13.32 -10.72
N ALA A 67 3.73 -13.48 -11.43
CA ALA A 67 2.44 -12.98 -10.99
C ALA A 67 1.99 -13.64 -9.66
N ALA A 68 2.24 -14.94 -9.49
CA ALA A 68 1.97 -15.65 -8.24
C ALA A 68 2.81 -15.13 -7.08
N MET A 69 4.08 -14.77 -7.30
CA MET A 69 4.94 -14.16 -6.27
C MET A 69 4.44 -12.77 -5.86
N LEU A 70 4.04 -11.92 -6.81
CA LEU A 70 3.45 -10.61 -6.51
C LEU A 70 2.13 -10.73 -5.75
N PHE A 71 1.31 -11.71 -6.12
CA PHE A 71 0.08 -12.01 -5.40
C PHE A 71 0.39 -12.44 -3.97
N ALA A 72 1.27 -13.43 -3.77
CA ALA A 72 1.67 -13.87 -2.44
C ALA A 72 2.27 -12.75 -1.58
N ALA A 73 3.03 -11.82 -2.19
CA ALA A 73 3.56 -10.65 -1.49
C ALA A 73 2.47 -9.63 -1.09
N GLY A 74 1.37 -9.55 -1.85
CA GLY A 74 0.26 -8.62 -1.58
C GLY A 74 -0.82 -9.17 -0.65
N ILE A 75 -1.02 -10.49 -0.61
CA ILE A 75 -2.01 -11.14 0.24
C ILE A 75 -1.47 -11.26 1.66
N GLY A 76 -1.70 -10.20 2.44
CA GLY A 76 -1.28 -10.10 3.84
C GLY A 76 -2.31 -10.61 4.84
N ILE A 77 -1.99 -10.38 6.12
CA ILE A 77 -2.85 -10.67 7.26
C ILE A 77 -4.21 -9.96 7.15
N ASP A 78 -4.26 -8.79 6.51
CA ASP A 78 -5.48 -8.00 6.30
C ASP A 78 -6.60 -8.81 5.65
N LEU A 79 -6.30 -9.66 4.67
CA LEU A 79 -7.31 -10.48 4.00
C LEU A 79 -7.96 -11.49 4.94
N MET A 80 -7.21 -12.08 5.87
CA MET A 80 -7.78 -12.96 6.90
C MET A 80 -8.65 -12.19 7.89
N PHE A 81 -8.30 -10.93 8.20
CA PHE A 81 -9.06 -10.08 9.11
C PHE A 81 -10.34 -9.51 8.49
N PHE A 82 -10.32 -9.17 7.20
CA PHE A 82 -11.47 -8.63 6.46
C PHE A 82 -12.35 -9.74 5.85
N SER A 83 -11.85 -10.95 5.61
CA SER A 83 -12.64 -12.06 5.05
C SER A 83 -13.62 -12.70 6.04
N VAL A 84 -13.42 -12.48 7.35
CA VAL A 84 -14.23 -13.06 8.43
C VAL A 84 -15.27 -12.07 8.99
N ARG A 85 -15.13 -10.77 8.67
CA ARG A 85 -16.06 -9.74 9.12
C ARG A 85 -17.10 -9.40 8.07
#